data_AF-A0A0K8UJ79-F1
#
_entry.id   AF-A0A0K8UJ79-F1
#
_cell.length_a   1.000
_cell.length_b   1.000
_cell.length_c   1.000
_cell.angle_alpha   90.00
_cell.angle_beta   90.00
_cell.angle_gamma   90.00
#
_symmetry.space_group_name_H-M   'P 1'
#
loop_
_entity.id
_entity.type
_entity.pdbx_description
1 polymer ?
#
loop_
_entity_poly.entity_id
_entity_poly.type
_entity_poly.pdbx_seq_one_letter_code
_entity_poly.pdbx_strand_id
1 'polypeptide(L)'
;MQIIDDQESHEILGNDETVKEHLTNCNNSQTRSLSRKSSLNVSRNSSKENVVQKQHLVTTVFELTGIQEKEGSKEFGTLILLGVMLLLFIISITGFFIMWFTEYYNDTMLSQIILKNDSESTKNWMNPNPKYDTLLKVHIFNYTNIDKYFAGIDDKIKVEDIGPLTYKEHTTKVNVSFNNNYTVTFRDHRTYQFLPEKSNCEEREIFVLPNVPLISASTKIEKINIFKKIMAIKIINAYDEGAFKTLTAHEFLWGYRDRIVSLDIGTGSSHFGLLMNRNGTSVDSLQINTGEDDIRKFSIITQFNGQPLLDFWADQKCNRVDGSDASMFPPHILNTREDLQVFLQVLCRKIPLSFEKEVTILNNIDAFRYRTPLNVFSSPENNPENECYCHNTQVCLPSGVINATKCYNGAPIFPSFPHFFSGDPKIYKDFDGIMPSRELHQTYADIHPRFAFPISGASRIQINIAVHKGSILKNKLDRIKEGTILPLIWIEITSGDFTDEIIENLYISTFGLNAIQYALKYGTLFACIISFALIVGGFYNLTQKRRQHALSKTYLRLAIPNGLNRCKKSRNQTNHFQL
;
A
#
# COMPACT_ATOMS: atom_id res chain seq x y z
N MET A 1 -36.33 17.81 -15.30
CA MET A 1 -37.73 17.48 -15.67
C MET A 1 -38.27 16.51 -14.64
N GLN A 2 -39.57 16.49 -14.34
CA GLN A 2 -40.17 15.64 -13.29
C GLN A 2 -39.93 14.15 -13.59
N ILE A 3 -39.68 13.25 -12.62
CA ILE A 3 -40.47 12.85 -11.44
C ILE A 3 -41.84 12.28 -11.82
N ILE A 4 -42.06 11.00 -11.54
CA ILE A 4 -43.25 10.40 -10.91
C ILE A 4 -42.96 8.89 -10.70
N ASP A 5 -43.40 8.36 -9.57
CA ASP A 5 -43.35 6.93 -9.23
C ASP A 5 -44.50 6.15 -9.90
N ASP A 6 -44.50 4.82 -9.78
CA ASP A 6 -45.59 4.14 -9.05
C ASP A 6 -45.32 2.63 -8.94
N GLN A 7 -45.64 2.08 -7.77
CA GLN A 7 -45.92 0.65 -7.59
C GLN A 7 -47.43 0.49 -7.41
N GLU A 8 -48.04 -0.56 -7.98
CA GLU A 8 -48.80 -1.49 -7.14
C GLU A 8 -49.11 -2.83 -7.83
N SER A 9 -49.65 -3.76 -7.05
CA SER A 9 -49.86 -5.17 -7.35
C SER A 9 -51.22 -5.49 -7.97
N HIS A 10 -51.32 -6.61 -8.70
CA HIS A 10 -52.55 -7.40 -8.74
C HIS A 10 -52.28 -8.91 -8.78
N GLU A 11 -53.13 -9.66 -8.08
CA GLU A 11 -53.10 -11.12 -7.91
C GLU A 11 -54.50 -11.66 -8.25
N ILE A 12 -54.61 -12.65 -9.16
CA ILE A 12 -55.85 -13.39 -9.46
C ILE A 12 -55.53 -14.87 -9.75
N LEU A 13 -56.43 -15.76 -9.29
CA LEU A 13 -56.32 -17.22 -9.31
C LEU A 13 -56.75 -17.89 -10.63
N GLY A 14 -56.29 -19.14 -10.81
CA GLY A 14 -57.05 -20.20 -11.52
C GLY A 14 -56.18 -21.30 -12.17
N ASN A 15 -56.60 -22.58 -12.25
CA ASN A 15 -57.70 -23.29 -11.57
C ASN A 15 -57.58 -24.82 -11.78
N ASP A 16 -57.97 -25.65 -10.78
CA ASP A 16 -58.33 -27.11 -10.78
C ASP A 16 -57.51 -28.18 -11.56
N GLU A 17 -57.45 -29.47 -11.17
CA GLU A 17 -58.05 -30.23 -10.03
C GLU A 17 -56.95 -31.12 -9.33
N THR A 18 -56.99 -32.43 -8.97
CA THR A 18 -57.96 -33.55 -9.14
C THR A 18 -57.87 -34.62 -8.00
N VAL A 19 -59.04 -35.10 -7.51
CA VAL A 19 -59.46 -36.52 -7.23
C VAL A 19 -58.37 -37.62 -6.96
N LYS A 20 -58.42 -38.51 -5.93
CA LYS A 20 -59.57 -39.08 -5.16
C LYS A 20 -59.22 -39.83 -3.84
N GLU A 21 -60.13 -39.79 -2.85
CA GLU A 21 -60.52 -40.81 -1.80
C GLU A 21 -59.44 -41.42 -0.83
N HIS A 22 -59.72 -41.91 0.40
CA HIS A 22 -60.99 -42.26 1.08
C HIS A 22 -60.93 -42.20 2.66
N LEU A 23 -61.99 -41.68 3.29
CA LEU A 23 -62.67 -42.10 4.56
C LEU A 23 -61.95 -42.32 5.94
N THR A 24 -62.21 -41.39 6.90
CA THR A 24 -62.86 -41.55 8.26
C THR A 24 -62.39 -42.61 9.32
N ASN A 25 -62.53 -42.45 10.66
CA ASN A 25 -63.12 -41.37 11.49
C ASN A 25 -62.69 -41.37 13.00
N CYS A 26 -62.66 -40.17 13.60
CA CYS A 26 -63.18 -39.74 14.93
C CYS A 26 -63.04 -40.52 16.27
N ASN A 27 -62.52 -39.76 17.27
CA ASN A 27 -63.13 -39.41 18.59
C ASN A 27 -62.72 -40.04 19.95
N ASN A 28 -62.10 -39.18 20.77
CA ASN A 28 -62.45 -38.78 22.16
C ASN A 28 -62.61 -39.78 23.33
N SER A 29 -61.80 -39.56 24.39
CA SER A 29 -62.11 -39.40 25.84
C SER A 29 -63.12 -40.35 26.57
N GLN A 30 -63.02 -40.67 27.86
CA GLN A 30 -62.67 -39.79 29.00
C GLN A 30 -62.50 -40.57 30.35
N THR A 31 -61.78 -39.98 31.32
CA THR A 31 -61.90 -40.12 32.82
C THR A 31 -61.79 -41.45 33.60
N ARG A 32 -60.83 -41.43 34.57
CA ARG A 32 -60.93 -41.74 36.03
C ARG A 32 -61.76 -42.94 36.56
N SER A 33 -61.12 -43.74 37.42
CA SER A 33 -61.62 -44.07 38.78
C SER A 33 -60.48 -44.56 39.72
N LEU A 34 -60.71 -44.64 41.05
CA LEU A 34 -59.72 -45.05 42.07
C LEU A 34 -60.21 -46.23 42.92
N SER A 35 -59.33 -47.20 43.22
CA SER A 35 -59.12 -47.81 44.56
C SER A 35 -57.99 -48.87 44.48
N ARG A 36 -57.06 -49.12 45.41
CA ARG A 36 -56.74 -48.72 46.81
C ARG A 36 -56.99 -49.80 47.88
N LYS A 37 -56.00 -50.70 48.06
CA LYS A 37 -55.62 -51.44 49.30
C LYS A 37 -54.23 -52.09 49.05
N SER A 38 -53.16 -51.71 49.77
CA SER A 38 -52.66 -52.27 51.05
C SER A 38 -51.93 -53.64 50.87
N SER A 39 -50.72 -53.90 51.40
CA SER A 39 -49.92 -53.19 52.43
C SER A 39 -48.49 -53.76 52.59
N LEU A 40 -47.56 -52.97 53.20
CA LEU A 40 -46.26 -53.38 53.81
C LEU A 40 -45.13 -53.75 52.79
N ASN A 41 -43.82 -53.52 53.01
CA ASN A 41 -43.12 -52.86 54.14
C ASN A 41 -41.69 -52.32 53.81
N VAL A 42 -41.24 -51.33 54.61
CA VAL A 42 -39.83 -51.09 55.07
C VAL A 42 -38.73 -50.46 54.18
N SER A 43 -37.92 -49.62 54.87
CA SER A 43 -36.55 -49.13 54.57
C SER A 43 -36.36 -47.76 53.88
N ARG A 44 -35.15 -47.20 54.07
CA ARG A 44 -34.74 -45.80 53.84
C ARG A 44 -33.28 -45.77 53.32
N ASN A 45 -32.91 -44.64 52.70
CA ASN A 45 -31.55 -44.26 52.24
C ASN A 45 -31.00 -44.94 50.96
N SER A 46 -30.75 -44.12 49.94
CA SER A 46 -29.45 -44.11 49.23
C SER A 46 -29.17 -42.68 48.75
N SER A 47 -27.89 -42.27 48.76
CA SER A 47 -27.44 -40.95 48.28
C SER A 47 -25.94 -40.96 47.92
N LYS A 48 -25.60 -41.57 46.78
CA LYS A 48 -24.23 -41.64 46.22
C LYS A 48 -24.29 -41.99 44.73
N GLU A 49 -24.07 -41.02 43.84
CA GLU A 49 -23.95 -41.31 42.39
C GLU A 49 -23.13 -40.26 41.60
N ASN A 50 -23.31 -38.97 41.89
CA ASN A 50 -22.73 -37.83 41.13
C ASN A 50 -21.20 -37.60 41.27
N VAL A 51 -20.39 -38.65 41.39
CA VAL A 51 -18.92 -38.56 41.52
C VAL A 51 -18.17 -39.33 40.41
N VAL A 52 -18.75 -40.40 39.87
CA VAL A 52 -18.03 -41.36 39.01
C VAL A 52 -17.64 -40.78 37.63
N GLN A 53 -18.50 -39.94 37.05
CA GLN A 53 -18.43 -39.59 35.63
C GLN A 53 -17.27 -38.65 35.24
N LYS A 54 -16.59 -38.02 36.21
CA LYS A 54 -15.45 -37.11 35.95
C LYS A 54 -14.10 -37.80 35.76
N GLN A 55 -13.99 -39.11 35.98
CA GLN A 55 -12.72 -39.83 35.88
C GLN A 55 -12.37 -40.29 34.46
N HIS A 56 -13.36 -40.49 33.59
CA HIS A 56 -13.15 -41.18 32.31
C HIS A 56 -12.23 -40.46 31.31
N LEU A 57 -12.36 -39.13 31.19
CA LEU A 57 -11.61 -38.34 30.20
C LEU A 57 -10.09 -38.38 30.41
N VAL A 58 -9.64 -38.47 31.67
CA VAL A 58 -8.22 -38.54 32.01
C VAL A 58 -7.64 -39.91 31.62
N THR A 59 -8.40 -40.99 31.82
CA THR A 59 -7.96 -42.35 31.49
C THR A 59 -7.67 -42.52 30.00
N THR A 60 -8.55 -42.01 29.13
CA THR A 60 -8.38 -42.09 27.67
C THR A 60 -7.12 -41.38 27.17
N VAL A 61 -6.69 -40.29 27.83
CA VAL A 61 -5.42 -39.61 27.49
C VAL A 61 -4.20 -40.43 27.93
N PHE A 62 -4.29 -41.16 29.04
CA PHE A 62 -3.20 -42.06 29.48
C PHE A 62 -3.05 -43.29 28.56
N GLU A 63 -4.15 -43.90 28.13
CA GLU A 63 -4.13 -45.08 27.24
C GLU A 63 -3.45 -44.81 25.90
N LEU A 64 -3.63 -43.60 25.32
CA LEU A 64 -2.96 -43.16 24.09
C LEU A 64 -1.43 -43.00 24.22
N THR A 65 -0.86 -43.07 25.42
CA THR A 65 0.60 -42.91 25.66
C THR A 65 1.35 -44.20 25.96
N GLY A 66 0.67 -45.35 26.04
CA GLY A 66 1.30 -46.67 26.07
C GLY A 66 2.10 -47.04 27.33
N ILE A 67 1.99 -46.29 28.42
CA ILE A 67 2.77 -46.52 29.66
C ILE A 67 2.06 -47.55 30.56
N GLN A 68 2.57 -48.79 30.61
CA GLN A 68 2.06 -49.83 31.51
C GLN A 68 2.31 -49.56 33.00
N GLU A 69 1.44 -50.12 33.86
CA GLU A 69 1.39 -49.79 35.28
C GLU A 69 2.46 -50.46 36.15
N LYS A 70 3.09 -49.64 37.00
CA LYS A 70 3.53 -50.00 38.36
C LYS A 70 3.11 -48.85 39.29
N GLU A 71 2.80 -49.12 40.56
CA GLU A 71 2.20 -48.09 41.43
C GLU A 71 3.08 -46.84 41.64
N GLY A 72 4.41 -46.98 41.64
CA GLY A 72 5.33 -45.83 41.66
C GLY A 72 5.33 -44.96 40.39
N SER A 73 4.84 -45.48 39.26
CA SER A 73 4.77 -44.75 37.98
C SER A 73 3.78 -43.59 38.02
N LYS A 74 2.72 -43.69 38.83
CA LYS A 74 1.61 -42.71 38.85
C LYS A 74 2.00 -41.35 39.40
N GLU A 75 2.92 -41.27 40.38
CA GLU A 75 3.48 -40.00 40.83
C GLU A 75 4.49 -39.44 39.82
N PHE A 76 5.36 -40.29 39.26
CA PHE A 76 6.38 -39.89 38.28
C PHE A 76 5.75 -39.32 36.99
N GLY A 77 4.74 -39.99 36.43
CA GLY A 77 3.97 -39.49 35.29
C GLY A 77 3.22 -38.18 35.57
N THR A 78 2.73 -37.99 36.80
CA THR A 78 2.11 -36.70 37.20
C THR A 78 3.13 -35.56 37.25
N LEU A 79 4.37 -35.85 37.67
CA LEU A 79 5.47 -34.87 37.68
C LEU A 79 5.95 -34.53 36.26
N ILE A 80 6.05 -35.52 35.36
CA ILE A 80 6.35 -35.29 33.93
C ILE A 80 5.27 -34.41 33.30
N LEU A 81 3.99 -34.73 33.52
CA LEU A 81 2.86 -33.94 33.00
C LEU A 81 2.91 -32.48 33.48
N LEU A 82 3.20 -32.24 34.77
CA LEU A 82 3.37 -30.89 35.30
C LEU A 82 4.60 -30.17 34.73
N GLY A 83 5.70 -30.88 34.47
CA GLY A 83 6.88 -30.33 33.78
C GLY A 83 6.57 -29.87 32.35
N VAL A 84 5.84 -30.71 31.59
CA VAL A 84 5.38 -30.36 30.24
C VAL A 84 4.42 -29.17 30.28
N MET A 85 3.46 -29.15 31.20
CA MET A 85 2.51 -28.03 31.34
C MET A 85 3.20 -26.73 31.76
N LEU A 86 4.22 -26.78 32.62
CA LEU A 86 5.05 -25.63 32.98
C LEU A 86 5.86 -25.10 31.79
N LEU A 87 6.44 -25.99 30.98
CA LEU A 87 7.15 -25.62 29.76
C LEU A 87 6.20 -25.00 28.72
N LEU A 88 5.00 -25.55 28.54
CA LEU A 88 3.95 -24.96 27.72
C LEU A 88 3.49 -23.59 28.23
N PHE A 89 3.39 -23.40 29.56
CA PHE A 89 3.09 -22.09 30.16
C PHE A 89 4.21 -21.08 29.90
N ILE A 90 5.48 -21.48 30.04
CA ILE A 90 6.65 -20.61 29.76
C ILE A 90 6.69 -20.21 28.28
N ILE A 91 6.43 -21.13 27.35
CA ILE A 91 6.32 -20.80 25.91
C ILE A 91 5.12 -19.88 25.66
N SER A 92 3.96 -20.17 26.25
CA SER A 92 2.73 -19.39 26.03
C SER A 92 2.82 -17.98 26.57
N ILE A 93 3.40 -17.77 27.77
CA ILE A 93 3.58 -16.44 28.36
C ILE A 93 4.65 -15.65 27.59
N THR A 94 5.71 -16.30 27.11
CA THR A 94 6.74 -15.65 26.25
C THR A 94 6.12 -15.22 24.91
N GLY A 95 5.37 -16.12 24.26
CA GLY A 95 4.64 -15.81 23.02
C GLY A 95 3.59 -14.71 23.20
N PHE A 96 2.88 -14.71 24.34
CA PHE A 96 1.96 -13.63 24.69
C PHE A 96 2.69 -12.29 24.83
N PHE A 97 3.80 -12.22 25.57
CA PHE A 97 4.58 -10.99 25.71
C PHE A 97 5.11 -10.48 24.36
N ILE A 98 5.66 -11.36 23.52
CA ILE A 98 6.12 -11.00 22.18
C ILE A 98 4.95 -10.47 21.33
N MET A 99 3.85 -11.22 21.23
CA MET A 99 2.74 -10.88 20.33
C MET A 99 1.93 -9.64 20.75
N TRP A 100 1.90 -9.29 22.04
CA TRP A 100 1.11 -8.16 22.56
C TRP A 100 1.92 -6.89 22.88
N PHE A 101 3.20 -7.03 23.29
CA PHE A 101 4.01 -5.90 23.77
C PHE A 101 5.24 -5.61 22.90
N THR A 102 5.37 -6.27 21.74
CA THR A 102 6.43 -5.98 20.75
C THR A 102 5.85 -5.94 19.34
N GLU A 103 6.51 -5.22 18.44
CA GLU A 103 6.13 -5.16 17.02
C GLU A 103 6.69 -6.32 16.19
N TYR A 104 7.39 -7.27 16.83
CA TYR A 104 8.16 -8.37 16.22
C TYR A 104 7.45 -9.11 15.08
N TYR A 105 6.13 -9.34 15.17
CA TYR A 105 5.37 -9.93 14.07
C TYR A 105 5.33 -9.01 12.83
N ASN A 106 5.02 -7.74 13.01
CA ASN A 106 5.04 -6.75 11.93
C ASN A 106 6.46 -6.60 11.37
N ASP A 107 7.48 -6.47 12.24
CA ASP A 107 8.88 -6.38 11.84
C ASP A 107 9.32 -7.59 11.02
N THR A 108 8.92 -8.80 11.42
CA THR A 108 9.20 -10.04 10.69
C THR A 108 8.54 -10.02 9.30
N MET A 109 7.30 -9.53 9.17
CA MET A 109 6.65 -9.39 7.86
C MET A 109 7.31 -8.31 6.99
N LEU A 110 7.69 -7.16 7.59
CA LEU A 110 8.38 -6.07 6.89
C LEU A 110 9.82 -6.40 6.52
N SER A 111 10.47 -7.34 7.22
CA SER A 111 11.80 -7.85 6.82
C SER A 111 11.80 -8.44 5.41
N GLN A 112 10.65 -8.91 4.92
CA GLN A 112 10.49 -9.51 3.59
C GLN A 112 10.46 -8.49 2.44
N ILE A 113 10.32 -7.18 2.72
CA ILE A 113 10.42 -6.13 1.69
C ILE A 113 11.81 -5.46 1.64
N ILE A 114 12.69 -5.72 2.60
CA ILE A 114 14.04 -5.14 2.66
C ILE A 114 14.85 -5.54 1.42
N LEU A 115 15.52 -4.55 0.80
CA LEU A 115 16.36 -4.76 -0.38
C LEU A 115 17.76 -5.21 0.03
N LYS A 116 17.92 -6.50 0.34
CA LYS A 116 19.23 -7.11 0.62
C LYS A 116 19.86 -7.64 -0.66
N ASN A 117 21.19 -7.57 -0.78
CA ASN A 117 21.88 -8.16 -1.93
C ASN A 117 21.53 -9.67 -2.10
N ASP A 118 21.34 -10.10 -3.35
CA ASP A 118 20.92 -11.45 -3.77
C ASP A 118 19.58 -11.99 -3.21
N SER A 119 18.82 -11.21 -2.44
CA SER A 119 17.50 -11.62 -1.91
C SER A 119 16.40 -11.71 -2.99
N GLU A 120 15.33 -12.44 -2.67
CA GLU A 120 14.16 -12.57 -3.55
C GLU A 120 13.36 -11.26 -3.67
N SER A 121 13.22 -10.50 -2.58
CA SER A 121 12.67 -9.14 -2.58
C SER A 121 13.41 -8.23 -3.56
N THR A 122 14.74 -8.23 -3.51
CA THR A 122 15.59 -7.50 -4.46
C THR A 122 15.38 -7.95 -5.90
N LYS A 123 15.28 -9.26 -6.18
CA LYS A 123 15.06 -9.79 -7.53
C LYS A 123 13.69 -9.35 -8.10
N ASN A 124 12.66 -9.42 -7.27
CA ASN A 124 11.30 -8.99 -7.63
C ASN A 124 11.19 -7.46 -7.78
N TRP A 125 11.98 -6.68 -7.04
CA TRP A 125 12.09 -5.22 -7.19
C TRP A 125 12.89 -4.82 -8.44
N MET A 126 13.96 -5.54 -8.79
CA MET A 126 14.73 -5.29 -10.02
C MET A 126 13.92 -5.63 -11.29
N ASN A 127 13.21 -6.75 -11.28
CA ASN A 127 12.47 -7.27 -12.43
C ASN A 127 11.04 -7.68 -11.99
N PRO A 128 10.14 -6.71 -11.77
CA PRO A 128 8.78 -6.99 -11.34
C PRO A 128 8.00 -7.76 -12.41
N ASN A 129 7.03 -8.56 -11.96
CA ASN A 129 6.20 -9.34 -12.87
C ASN A 129 5.33 -8.40 -13.74
N PRO A 130 5.32 -8.51 -15.09
CA PRO A 130 4.51 -7.68 -15.99
C PRO A 130 2.98 -7.69 -15.78
N LYS A 131 2.48 -8.53 -14.86
CA LYS A 131 1.12 -8.46 -14.31
C LYS A 131 0.86 -7.18 -13.47
N TYR A 132 1.90 -6.56 -12.92
CA TYR A 132 1.81 -5.35 -12.08
C TYR A 132 2.15 -4.04 -12.83
N ASP A 133 2.30 -4.10 -14.15
CA ASP A 133 2.65 -2.92 -14.96
C ASP A 133 1.61 -1.81 -14.84
N THR A 134 2.09 -0.57 -14.98
CA THR A 134 1.25 0.63 -14.88
C THR A 134 0.70 1.04 -16.24
N LEU A 135 -0.35 1.85 -16.26
CA LEU A 135 -0.87 2.48 -17.48
C LEU A 135 -0.49 3.96 -17.50
N LEU A 136 0.37 4.34 -18.45
CA LEU A 136 0.59 5.73 -18.81
C LEU A 136 -0.49 6.13 -19.82
N LYS A 137 -1.37 7.05 -19.44
CA LYS A 137 -2.37 7.68 -20.31
C LYS A 137 -1.90 9.08 -20.64
N VAL A 138 -1.87 9.44 -21.92
CA VAL A 138 -1.43 10.74 -22.40
C VAL A 138 -2.59 11.46 -23.07
N HIS A 139 -2.82 12.70 -22.67
CA HIS A 139 -3.81 13.62 -23.22
C HIS A 139 -3.10 14.79 -23.90
N ILE A 140 -3.47 15.14 -25.13
CA ILE A 140 -2.79 16.15 -25.96
C ILE A 140 -3.71 17.34 -26.15
N PHE A 141 -3.20 18.56 -25.97
CA PHE A 141 -3.94 19.81 -26.22
C PHE A 141 -3.78 20.25 -27.68
N ASN A 142 -4.81 20.05 -28.50
CA ASN A 142 -4.83 20.40 -29.92
C ASN A 142 -5.27 21.86 -30.14
N TYR A 143 -4.53 22.64 -30.93
CA TYR A 143 -4.78 24.09 -31.11
C TYR A 143 -5.62 24.38 -32.37
N THR A 144 -6.94 24.25 -32.27
CA THR A 144 -7.84 24.15 -33.44
C THR A 144 -8.16 25.47 -34.17
N ASN A 145 -7.76 26.63 -33.63
CA ASN A 145 -8.00 27.93 -34.25
C ASN A 145 -6.76 28.82 -34.45
N ILE A 146 -5.55 28.29 -34.28
CA ILE A 146 -4.36 29.14 -34.07
C ILE A 146 -4.08 30.14 -35.20
N ASP A 147 -4.32 29.77 -36.47
CA ASP A 147 -4.17 30.68 -37.62
C ASP A 147 -5.23 31.79 -37.62
N LYS A 148 -6.46 31.49 -37.22
CA LYS A 148 -7.55 32.49 -37.06
C LYS A 148 -7.26 33.44 -35.91
N TYR A 149 -6.68 32.92 -34.83
CA TYR A 149 -6.22 33.72 -33.71
C TYR A 149 -5.09 34.66 -34.13
N PHE A 150 -4.08 34.20 -34.89
CA PHE A 150 -3.01 35.08 -35.39
C PHE A 150 -3.50 36.08 -36.45
N ALA A 151 -4.42 35.69 -37.33
CA ALA A 151 -5.07 36.59 -38.29
C ALA A 151 -5.99 37.64 -37.63
N GLY A 152 -6.30 37.50 -36.34
CA GLY A 152 -7.16 38.44 -35.61
C GLY A 152 -8.66 38.25 -35.83
N ILE A 153 -9.07 37.07 -36.31
CA ILE A 153 -10.47 36.66 -36.47
C ILE A 153 -11.04 36.16 -35.13
N ASP A 154 -10.22 35.43 -34.36
CA ASP A 154 -10.56 34.93 -33.04
C ASP A 154 -9.75 35.68 -31.95
N ASP A 155 -10.41 36.10 -30.85
CA ASP A 155 -9.78 36.81 -29.74
C ASP A 155 -9.17 35.91 -28.64
N LYS A 156 -9.47 34.61 -28.69
CA LYS A 156 -8.97 33.58 -27.77
C LYS A 156 -8.34 32.41 -28.53
N ILE A 157 -7.47 31.68 -27.84
CA ILE A 157 -6.90 30.43 -28.35
C ILE A 157 -7.82 29.27 -27.96
N LYS A 158 -8.31 28.50 -28.93
CA LYS A 158 -9.11 27.30 -28.68
C LYS A 158 -8.18 26.10 -28.58
N VAL A 159 -8.26 25.38 -27.47
CA VAL A 159 -7.54 24.13 -27.22
C VAL A 159 -8.52 23.01 -26.93
N GLU A 160 -8.34 21.87 -27.58
CA GLU A 160 -9.15 20.67 -27.36
C GLU A 160 -8.28 19.62 -26.68
N ASP A 161 -8.74 19.11 -25.54
CA ASP A 161 -8.12 17.95 -24.86
C ASP A 161 -8.57 16.68 -25.57
N ILE A 162 -7.62 16.02 -26.22
CA ILE A 162 -7.84 14.77 -26.95
C ILE A 162 -7.00 13.67 -26.29
N GLY A 163 -7.69 12.65 -25.78
CA GLY A 163 -7.07 11.55 -25.07
C GLY A 163 -8.08 10.59 -24.42
N PRO A 164 -7.59 9.51 -23.78
CA PRO A 164 -6.18 9.18 -23.66
C PRO A 164 -5.63 8.44 -24.90
N LEU A 165 -4.33 8.61 -25.18
CA LEU A 165 -3.49 7.56 -25.73
C LEU A 165 -2.96 6.74 -24.55
N THR A 166 -3.33 5.46 -24.45
CA THR A 166 -2.96 4.59 -23.34
C THR A 166 -1.78 3.69 -23.73
N TYR A 167 -0.77 3.64 -22.88
CA TYR A 167 0.41 2.79 -23.00
C TYR A 167 0.59 1.97 -21.72
N LYS A 168 0.95 0.70 -21.85
CA LYS A 168 1.44 -0.14 -20.74
C LYS A 168 2.90 0.23 -20.48
N GLU A 169 3.21 0.79 -19.30
CA GLU A 169 4.56 1.10 -18.83
C GLU A 169 5.08 -0.05 -17.97
N HIS A 170 5.99 -0.85 -18.53
CA HIS A 170 6.77 -1.84 -17.81
C HIS A 170 8.09 -1.20 -17.36
N THR A 171 8.46 -1.36 -16.09
CA THR A 171 9.69 -0.78 -15.50
C THR A 171 10.55 -1.85 -14.83
N THR A 172 11.82 -1.92 -15.19
CA THR A 172 12.86 -2.71 -14.50
C THR A 172 13.94 -1.78 -13.94
N LYS A 173 14.73 -2.27 -12.98
CA LYS A 173 15.87 -1.53 -12.42
C LYS A 173 17.18 -2.11 -13.00
N VAL A 174 17.98 -1.24 -13.61
CA VAL A 174 19.25 -1.60 -14.27
C VAL A 174 20.43 -0.86 -13.66
N ASN A 175 21.64 -1.32 -13.95
CA ASN A 175 22.90 -0.80 -13.40
C ASN A 175 22.88 -0.72 -11.86
N VAL A 176 22.30 -1.74 -11.22
CA VAL A 176 22.06 -1.80 -9.77
C VAL A 176 23.38 -2.07 -9.02
N SER A 177 23.63 -1.30 -7.96
CA SER A 177 24.83 -1.40 -7.13
C SER A 177 24.48 -1.18 -5.65
N PHE A 178 24.75 -2.18 -4.81
CA PHE A 178 24.59 -2.07 -3.36
C PHE A 178 25.81 -1.38 -2.73
N ASN A 179 25.55 -0.44 -1.84
CA ASN A 179 26.56 0.41 -1.21
C ASN A 179 26.73 0.07 0.28
N ASN A 180 27.95 0.25 0.81
CA ASN A 180 28.32 -0.06 2.21
C ASN A 180 27.58 0.78 3.29
N ASN A 181 26.70 1.71 2.90
CA ASN A 181 25.93 2.60 3.77
C ASN A 181 24.42 2.25 3.81
N TYR A 182 24.05 1.00 3.54
CA TYR A 182 22.65 0.52 3.50
C TYR A 182 21.78 1.28 2.48
N THR A 183 22.36 1.55 1.32
CA THR A 183 21.66 2.10 0.16
C THR A 183 21.92 1.26 -1.09
N VAL A 184 21.01 1.35 -2.07
CA VAL A 184 21.18 0.79 -3.40
C VAL A 184 21.07 1.89 -4.45
N THR A 185 22.03 1.95 -5.35
CA THR A 185 22.05 2.87 -6.50
C THR A 185 21.57 2.12 -7.74
N PHE A 186 20.71 2.73 -8.55
CA PHE A 186 20.14 2.11 -9.76
C PHE A 186 19.70 3.15 -10.80
N ARG A 187 19.27 2.67 -11.98
CA ARG A 187 18.54 3.43 -13.00
C ARG A 187 17.24 2.71 -13.34
N ASP A 188 16.18 3.44 -13.65
CA ASP A 188 14.99 2.86 -14.26
C ASP A 188 15.29 2.52 -15.73
N HIS A 189 14.81 1.37 -16.20
CA HIS A 189 14.63 1.07 -17.62
C HIS A 189 13.14 0.84 -17.86
N ARG A 190 12.54 1.63 -18.75
CA ARG A 190 11.10 1.59 -19.04
C ARG A 190 10.85 1.17 -20.48
N THR A 191 9.80 0.40 -20.72
CA THR A 191 9.27 0.14 -22.06
C THR A 191 7.79 0.45 -22.11
N TYR A 192 7.33 0.93 -23.28
CA TYR A 192 5.95 1.30 -23.53
C TYR A 192 5.35 0.45 -24.65
N GLN A 193 4.19 -0.13 -24.39
CA GLN A 193 3.36 -0.80 -25.39
C GLN A 193 2.06 -0.03 -25.55
N PHE A 194 1.77 0.50 -26.74
CA PHE A 194 0.50 1.17 -27.04
C PHE A 194 -0.67 0.19 -26.96
N LEU A 195 -1.78 0.62 -26.33
CA LEU A 195 -3.01 -0.14 -26.13
C LEU A 195 -4.17 0.56 -26.87
N PRO A 196 -4.38 0.28 -28.17
CA PRO A 196 -5.44 0.92 -28.95
C PRO A 196 -6.83 0.66 -28.38
N GLU A 197 -7.08 -0.52 -27.80
CA GLU A 197 -8.35 -0.90 -27.17
C GLU A 197 -8.67 -0.14 -25.87
N LYS A 198 -7.70 0.64 -25.35
CA LYS A 198 -7.86 1.55 -24.21
C LYS A 198 -7.60 3.02 -24.57
N SER A 199 -7.59 3.35 -25.86
CA SER A 199 -7.26 4.69 -26.35
C SER A 199 -8.44 5.29 -27.11
N ASN A 200 -8.71 6.58 -26.91
CA ASN A 200 -9.77 7.31 -27.61
C ASN A 200 -9.30 7.89 -28.95
N CYS A 201 -8.00 7.85 -29.22
CA CYS A 201 -7.32 8.47 -30.36
C CYS A 201 -6.13 7.61 -30.79
N GLU A 202 -5.69 7.73 -32.05
CA GLU A 202 -4.62 6.90 -32.62
C GLU A 202 -3.24 7.57 -32.56
N GLU A 203 -2.17 6.79 -32.45
CA GLU A 203 -0.78 7.30 -32.49
C GLU A 203 -0.42 8.11 -33.75
N ARG A 204 -1.12 7.85 -34.87
CA ARG A 204 -0.97 8.56 -36.16
C ARG A 204 -1.93 9.74 -36.34
N GLU A 205 -2.77 10.04 -35.36
CA GLU A 205 -3.68 11.19 -35.40
C GLU A 205 -2.89 12.50 -35.37
N ILE A 206 -3.39 13.53 -36.06
CA ILE A 206 -2.64 14.74 -36.41
C ILE A 206 -3.09 15.93 -35.58
N PHE A 207 -2.12 16.60 -34.96
CA PHE A 207 -2.33 17.68 -34.00
C PHE A 207 -1.60 18.95 -34.44
N VAL A 208 -2.19 20.11 -34.13
CA VAL A 208 -1.53 21.43 -34.26
C VAL A 208 -1.02 21.82 -32.87
N LEU A 209 0.30 21.94 -32.73
CA LEU A 209 0.99 21.96 -31.44
C LEU A 209 2.08 23.04 -31.38
N PRO A 210 2.39 23.62 -30.19
CA PRO A 210 3.49 24.57 -30.05
C PRO A 210 4.85 23.95 -30.47
N ASN A 211 5.66 24.71 -31.21
CA ASN A 211 6.98 24.29 -31.66
C ASN A 211 7.99 24.33 -30.49
N VAL A 212 7.93 23.31 -29.62
CA VAL A 212 8.71 23.22 -28.36
C VAL A 212 10.22 23.43 -28.58
N PRO A 213 10.88 22.86 -29.62
CA PRO A 213 12.27 23.20 -29.95
C PRO A 213 12.52 24.68 -30.20
N LEU A 214 11.68 25.35 -31.00
CA LEU A 214 11.81 26.77 -31.33
C LEU A 214 11.60 27.68 -30.13
N ILE A 215 10.59 27.40 -29.30
CA ILE A 215 10.29 28.16 -28.07
C ILE A 215 11.38 27.92 -27.01
N SER A 216 11.93 26.70 -26.94
CA SER A 216 13.09 26.42 -26.09
C SER A 216 14.34 27.15 -26.58
N ALA A 217 14.59 27.17 -27.89
CA ALA A 217 15.70 27.89 -28.49
C ALA A 217 15.61 29.40 -28.24
N SER A 218 14.41 30.00 -28.30
CA SER A 218 14.24 31.44 -28.01
C SER A 218 14.67 31.81 -26.59
N THR A 219 14.50 30.91 -25.61
CA THR A 219 14.91 31.12 -24.21
C THR A 219 16.39 30.81 -23.97
N LYS A 220 16.93 29.79 -24.64
CA LYS A 220 18.35 29.41 -24.49
C LYS A 220 19.29 30.40 -25.20
N ILE A 221 18.93 30.88 -26.38
CA ILE A 221 19.81 31.70 -27.23
C ILE A 221 20.14 33.07 -26.64
N GLU A 222 19.23 33.64 -25.84
CA GLU A 222 19.43 34.92 -25.15
C GLU A 222 20.54 34.88 -24.08
N LYS A 223 20.94 33.67 -23.65
CA LYS A 223 22.02 33.42 -22.69
C LYS A 223 23.38 33.16 -23.37
N ILE A 224 23.46 33.22 -24.70
CA ILE A 224 24.65 32.89 -25.49
C ILE A 224 25.38 34.17 -25.96
N ASN A 225 26.72 34.13 -25.98
CA ASN A 225 27.58 35.22 -26.47
C ASN A 225 27.12 35.79 -27.84
N ILE A 226 27.14 37.11 -27.96
CA ILE A 226 26.51 37.93 -29.02
C ILE A 226 26.79 37.43 -30.44
N PHE A 227 28.02 37.04 -30.76
CA PHE A 227 28.38 36.54 -32.10
C PHE A 227 27.73 35.18 -32.42
N LYS A 228 27.73 34.25 -31.46
CA LYS A 228 27.07 32.94 -31.60
C LYS A 228 25.54 33.11 -31.66
N LYS A 229 24.97 34.02 -30.85
CA LYS A 229 23.56 34.41 -30.92
C LYS A 229 23.17 34.92 -32.30
N ILE A 230 23.91 35.88 -32.88
CA ILE A 230 23.64 36.42 -34.23
C ILE A 230 23.70 35.32 -35.30
N MET A 231 24.69 34.42 -35.23
CA MET A 231 24.81 33.31 -36.17
C MET A 231 23.64 32.32 -36.06
N ALA A 232 23.28 31.90 -34.85
CA ALA A 232 22.17 30.97 -34.63
C ALA A 232 20.80 31.58 -34.98
N ILE A 233 20.55 32.87 -34.71
CA ILE A 233 19.34 33.57 -35.18
C ILE A 233 19.23 33.50 -36.71
N LYS A 234 20.32 33.77 -37.44
CA LYS A 234 20.31 33.70 -38.91
C LYS A 234 20.00 32.30 -39.44
N ILE A 235 20.55 31.26 -38.81
CA ILE A 235 20.32 29.87 -39.23
C ILE A 235 18.88 29.44 -38.93
N ILE A 236 18.37 29.71 -37.72
CA ILE A 236 17.01 29.33 -37.31
C ILE A 236 15.96 30.07 -38.16
N ASN A 237 16.17 31.37 -38.43
CA ASN A 237 15.28 32.13 -39.31
C ASN A 237 15.33 31.63 -40.77
N ALA A 238 16.46 31.08 -41.23
CA ALA A 238 16.59 30.50 -42.57
C ALA A 238 15.89 29.13 -42.74
N TYR A 239 15.48 28.46 -41.64
CA TYR A 239 14.59 27.30 -41.70
C TYR A 239 13.10 27.65 -41.80
N ASP A 240 12.77 28.93 -41.56
CA ASP A 240 11.44 29.54 -41.52
C ASP A 240 10.33 28.75 -40.77
N GLU A 241 10.69 28.07 -39.68
CA GLU A 241 9.71 27.31 -38.92
C GLU A 241 8.68 28.20 -38.21
N GLY A 242 7.41 27.77 -38.21
CA GLY A 242 6.34 28.40 -37.45
C GLY A 242 6.50 28.21 -35.93
N ALA A 243 5.85 29.09 -35.16
CA ALA A 243 5.76 28.94 -33.70
C ALA A 243 4.87 27.75 -33.27
N PHE A 244 4.08 27.22 -34.21
CA PHE A 244 3.32 25.98 -34.10
C PHE A 244 3.73 25.04 -35.25
N LYS A 245 3.56 23.73 -35.04
CA LYS A 245 3.83 22.65 -36.00
C LYS A 245 2.63 21.70 -36.06
N THR A 246 2.42 21.12 -37.22
CA THR A 246 1.49 20.00 -37.42
C THR A 246 2.29 18.71 -37.32
N LEU A 247 1.95 17.82 -36.38
CA LEU A 247 2.67 16.57 -36.08
C LEU A 247 1.67 15.45 -35.74
N THR A 248 2.07 14.20 -35.89
CA THR A 248 1.33 13.08 -35.28
C THR A 248 1.57 13.00 -33.77
N ALA A 249 0.66 12.34 -33.03
CA ALA A 249 0.86 12.06 -31.61
C ALA A 249 2.17 11.30 -31.34
N HIS A 250 2.48 10.26 -32.13
CA HIS A 250 3.70 9.48 -31.99
C HIS A 250 4.97 10.33 -32.19
N GLU A 251 5.01 11.15 -33.23
CA GLU A 251 6.11 12.08 -33.48
C GLU A 251 6.31 13.04 -32.30
N PHE A 252 5.24 13.66 -31.81
CA PHE A 252 5.32 14.65 -30.75
C PHE A 252 5.72 14.05 -29.38
N LEU A 253 5.25 12.84 -29.06
CA LEU A 253 5.55 12.17 -27.79
C LEU A 253 6.90 11.46 -27.83
N TRP A 254 7.16 10.63 -28.84
CA TRP A 254 8.28 9.68 -28.84
C TRP A 254 9.46 10.10 -29.72
N GLY A 255 9.22 10.83 -30.82
CA GLY A 255 10.30 11.46 -31.58
C GLY A 255 9.99 11.78 -33.04
N TYR A 256 10.31 13.00 -33.46
CA TYR A 256 10.51 13.38 -34.86
C TYR A 256 11.89 14.04 -35.04
N ARG A 257 12.38 14.10 -36.28
CA ARG A 257 13.67 14.75 -36.59
C ARG A 257 13.49 16.27 -36.71
N ASP A 258 14.12 17.00 -35.80
CA ASP A 258 13.95 18.45 -35.67
C ASP A 258 15.19 19.23 -36.14
N ARG A 259 14.98 20.28 -36.95
CA ARG A 259 16.06 21.08 -37.53
C ARG A 259 16.76 21.94 -36.49
N ILE A 260 16.04 22.45 -35.50
CA ILE A 260 16.56 23.35 -34.48
C ILE A 260 17.36 22.56 -33.44
N VAL A 261 16.88 21.38 -33.02
CA VAL A 261 17.65 20.45 -32.18
C VAL A 261 18.93 20.01 -32.89
N SER A 262 18.91 19.78 -34.20
CA SER A 262 20.12 19.41 -34.96
C SER A 262 21.22 20.47 -35.01
N LEU A 263 20.97 21.69 -34.50
CA LEU A 263 21.99 22.73 -34.29
C LEU A 263 22.75 22.56 -32.95
N ASP A 264 22.30 21.71 -32.04
CA ASP A 264 22.97 21.44 -30.77
C ASP A 264 24.12 20.42 -30.95
N ILE A 265 25.20 20.92 -31.56
CA ILE A 265 26.45 20.19 -31.82
C ILE A 265 27.04 19.56 -30.54
N GLY A 266 26.67 20.06 -29.35
CA GLY A 266 27.16 19.55 -28.07
C GLY A 266 26.48 18.24 -27.60
N THR A 267 25.24 17.98 -28.01
CA THR A 267 24.51 16.75 -27.64
C THR A 267 24.47 15.71 -28.76
N GLY A 268 24.64 16.13 -30.01
CA GLY A 268 24.61 15.22 -31.18
C GLY A 268 23.24 14.64 -31.51
N SER A 269 22.19 14.99 -30.74
CA SER A 269 20.82 14.63 -31.10
C SER A 269 20.34 15.46 -32.30
N SER A 270 19.46 14.86 -33.09
CA SER A 270 18.68 15.56 -34.11
C SER A 270 17.19 15.25 -34.00
N HIS A 271 16.75 14.64 -32.90
CA HIS A 271 15.35 14.27 -32.67
C HIS A 271 14.78 15.01 -31.46
N PHE A 272 13.50 15.38 -31.53
CA PHE A 272 12.70 15.91 -30.44
C PHE A 272 11.42 15.09 -30.26
N GLY A 273 11.03 14.85 -29.02
CA GLY A 273 9.83 14.12 -28.61
C GLY A 273 9.68 14.30 -27.10
N LEU A 274 8.50 14.71 -26.65
CA LEU A 274 8.28 15.25 -25.30
C LEU A 274 8.49 14.21 -24.18
N LEU A 275 8.32 12.93 -24.49
CA LEU A 275 8.48 11.79 -23.59
C LEU A 275 9.64 10.86 -23.99
N MET A 276 10.43 11.15 -25.04
CA MET A 276 11.44 10.21 -25.57
C MET A 276 12.42 9.69 -24.50
N ASN A 277 12.87 10.59 -23.61
CA ASN A 277 13.85 10.28 -22.57
C ASN A 277 13.27 9.40 -21.43
N ARG A 278 11.95 9.15 -21.44
CA ARG A 278 11.33 8.16 -20.55
C ARG A 278 11.41 6.73 -21.09
N ASN A 279 11.70 6.52 -22.39
CA ASN A 279 11.69 5.22 -23.03
C ASN A 279 13.12 4.63 -23.10
N GLY A 280 13.27 3.36 -22.77
CA GLY A 280 14.56 2.72 -22.54
C GLY A 280 15.16 3.07 -21.17
N THR A 281 16.49 3.07 -21.08
CA THR A 281 17.22 3.32 -19.82
C THR A 281 17.30 4.82 -19.53
N SER A 282 16.87 5.22 -18.33
CA SER A 282 17.03 6.60 -17.86
C SER A 282 18.51 7.00 -17.80
N VAL A 283 18.83 8.22 -18.22
CA VAL A 283 20.15 8.83 -17.98
C VAL A 283 20.36 9.01 -16.46
N ASP A 284 19.29 9.38 -15.76
CA ASP A 284 19.28 9.69 -14.34
C ASP A 284 19.37 8.44 -13.46
N SER A 285 20.16 8.52 -12.39
CA SER A 285 20.31 7.47 -11.37
C SER A 285 19.80 7.91 -10.01
N LEU A 286 19.05 7.02 -9.35
CA LEU A 286 18.63 7.17 -7.96
C LEU A 286 19.53 6.35 -7.03
N GLN A 287 19.69 6.82 -5.80
CA GLN A 287 20.15 6.03 -4.67
C GLN A 287 19.07 6.05 -3.59
N ILE A 288 18.63 4.88 -3.11
CA ILE A 288 17.61 4.75 -2.06
C ILE A 288 18.12 3.93 -0.87
N ASN A 289 17.60 4.20 0.34
CA ASN A 289 17.83 3.35 1.51
C ASN A 289 17.17 1.96 1.34
N THR A 290 17.92 0.89 1.64
CA THR A 290 17.46 -0.51 1.48
C THR A 290 16.51 -0.97 2.58
N GLY A 291 16.48 -0.27 3.72
CA GLY A 291 15.78 -0.68 4.95
C GLY A 291 16.52 -1.73 5.78
N GLU A 292 17.74 -2.13 5.42
CA GLU A 292 18.51 -3.14 6.17
C GLU A 292 19.09 -2.61 7.49
N ASP A 293 19.32 -1.29 7.61
CA ASP A 293 19.67 -0.63 8.87
C ASP A 293 18.43 -0.18 9.66
N ASP A 294 17.44 0.38 8.96
CA ASP A 294 16.23 0.95 9.56
C ASP A 294 15.09 0.94 8.53
N ILE A 295 14.11 0.07 8.73
CA ILE A 295 12.90 -0.05 7.91
C ILE A 295 12.08 1.25 7.84
N ARG A 296 12.27 2.20 8.77
CA ARG A 296 11.63 3.53 8.74
C ARG A 296 12.25 4.49 7.72
N LYS A 297 13.38 4.11 7.11
CA LYS A 297 14.02 4.81 5.98
C LYS A 297 13.75 4.14 4.63
N PHE A 298 13.06 3.00 4.62
CA PHE A 298 12.89 2.17 3.44
C PHE A 298 12.38 2.95 2.21
N SER A 299 13.04 2.78 1.07
CA SER A 299 12.72 3.44 -0.21
C SER A 299 12.79 4.98 -0.21
N ILE A 300 13.39 5.61 0.82
CA ILE A 300 13.72 7.03 0.79
C ILE A 300 14.98 7.25 -0.07
N ILE A 301 14.88 8.23 -0.98
CA ILE A 301 15.97 8.66 -1.86
C ILE A 301 17.01 9.45 -1.05
N THR A 302 18.26 9.00 -1.13
CA THR A 302 19.42 9.66 -0.51
C THR A 302 20.21 10.51 -1.52
N GLN A 303 20.19 10.15 -2.80
CA GLN A 303 20.83 10.91 -3.88
C GLN A 303 20.06 10.80 -5.21
N PHE A 304 20.05 11.90 -5.97
CA PHE A 304 19.69 11.95 -7.39
C PHE A 304 20.95 12.36 -8.18
N ASN A 305 21.35 11.57 -9.17
CA ASN A 305 22.58 11.79 -9.96
C ASN A 305 23.85 11.99 -9.12
N GLY A 306 23.96 11.25 -8.01
CA GLY A 306 25.08 11.34 -7.06
C GLY A 306 25.02 12.53 -6.10
N GLN A 307 23.97 13.36 -6.15
CA GLN A 307 23.81 14.54 -5.31
C GLN A 307 22.65 14.37 -4.31
N PRO A 308 22.87 14.62 -3.00
CA PRO A 308 21.81 14.62 -1.99
C PRO A 308 20.99 15.93 -1.98
N LEU A 309 21.46 16.93 -2.72
CA LEU A 309 20.85 18.24 -2.90
C LEU A 309 20.91 18.59 -4.39
N LEU A 310 19.78 19.00 -4.94
CA LEU A 310 19.74 19.68 -6.24
C LEU A 310 20.40 21.06 -6.14
N ASP A 311 20.71 21.68 -7.28
CA ASP A 311 21.10 23.10 -7.33
C ASP A 311 19.97 23.97 -7.94
N PHE A 312 18.78 23.41 -8.13
CA PHE A 312 17.73 23.99 -8.97
C PHE A 312 16.95 25.13 -8.33
N TRP A 313 16.86 25.16 -6.99
CA TRP A 313 16.04 26.09 -6.21
C TRP A 313 16.93 26.97 -5.32
N ALA A 314 16.38 28.04 -4.74
CA ALA A 314 17.17 28.96 -3.91
C ALA A 314 17.63 28.32 -2.59
N ASP A 315 16.72 27.64 -1.88
CA ASP A 315 16.97 27.13 -0.54
C ASP A 315 17.31 25.64 -0.49
N GLN A 316 18.22 25.30 0.43
CA GLN A 316 18.58 23.90 0.71
C GLN A 316 17.36 23.04 1.04
N LYS A 317 16.35 23.56 1.76
CA LYS A 317 15.09 22.85 2.09
C LYS A 317 14.40 22.27 0.86
N CYS A 318 14.41 23.02 -0.24
CA CYS A 318 13.64 22.74 -1.44
C CYS A 318 14.46 22.02 -2.52
N ASN A 319 15.78 22.11 -2.41
CA ASN A 319 16.74 21.28 -3.14
C ASN A 319 16.88 19.85 -2.59
N ARG A 320 16.36 19.52 -1.40
CA ARG A 320 16.51 18.17 -0.85
C ARG A 320 15.71 17.12 -1.63
N VAL A 321 16.33 15.96 -1.85
CA VAL A 321 15.72 14.80 -2.53
C VAL A 321 15.13 13.76 -1.56
N ASP A 322 15.13 14.04 -0.25
CA ASP A 322 14.73 13.14 0.85
C ASP A 322 13.23 12.82 0.87
N GLY A 323 12.80 11.95 -0.05
CA GLY A 323 11.44 11.42 -0.20
C GLY A 323 11.41 10.08 -0.93
N SER A 324 10.23 9.48 -1.07
CA SER A 324 10.00 8.25 -1.83
C SER A 324 9.99 8.50 -3.35
N ASP A 325 10.33 7.48 -4.15
CA ASP A 325 10.16 7.46 -5.62
C ASP A 325 8.70 7.20 -6.08
N ALA A 326 7.74 7.23 -5.14
CA ALA A 326 6.33 6.86 -5.26
C ALA A 326 6.03 5.36 -5.43
N SER A 327 7.02 4.48 -5.60
CA SER A 327 6.77 3.03 -5.73
C SER A 327 6.51 2.36 -4.39
N MET A 328 7.23 2.76 -3.34
CA MET A 328 7.04 2.30 -1.96
C MET A 328 7.37 3.42 -0.96
N PHE A 329 6.69 3.44 0.18
CA PHE A 329 6.91 4.37 1.28
C PHE A 329 7.40 3.62 2.54
N PRO A 330 8.03 4.29 3.53
CA PRO A 330 8.37 3.64 4.79
C PRO A 330 7.12 3.17 5.55
N PRO A 331 6.97 1.87 5.87
CA PRO A 331 5.73 1.32 6.43
C PRO A 331 5.15 2.07 7.65
N HIS A 332 6.04 2.54 8.53
CA HIS A 332 5.67 3.09 9.83
C HIS A 332 4.93 4.45 9.76
N ILE A 333 5.11 5.23 8.69
CA ILE A 333 4.51 6.56 8.56
C ILE A 333 2.98 6.51 8.41
N LEU A 334 2.45 5.37 7.95
CA LEU A 334 1.01 5.16 7.80
C LEU A 334 0.29 5.00 9.14
N ASN A 335 1.00 4.61 10.20
CA ASN A 335 0.43 4.51 11.54
C ASN A 335 0.09 5.89 12.14
N THR A 336 0.89 6.92 11.82
CA THR A 336 0.69 8.30 12.29
C THR A 336 -0.12 9.16 11.31
N ARG A 337 -0.27 8.72 10.05
CA ARG A 337 -1.01 9.41 8.97
C ARG A 337 -0.40 10.74 8.55
N GLU A 338 0.93 10.85 8.68
CA GLU A 338 1.72 12.03 8.30
C GLU A 338 1.85 12.21 6.77
N ASP A 339 2.20 13.43 6.35
CA ASP A 339 2.36 13.80 4.93
C ASP A 339 3.51 13.03 4.24
N LEU A 340 3.16 12.19 3.26
CA LEU A 340 4.11 11.39 2.50
C LEU A 340 4.88 12.27 1.52
N GLN A 341 6.20 12.34 1.66
CA GLN A 341 7.06 13.13 0.79
C GLN A 341 7.46 12.30 -0.44
N VAL A 342 6.93 12.65 -1.62
CA VAL A 342 7.29 12.04 -2.91
C VAL A 342 8.29 12.93 -3.66
N PHE A 343 9.41 12.40 -4.12
CA PHE A 343 10.30 13.09 -5.04
C PHE A 343 9.88 12.79 -6.49
N LEU A 344 9.34 13.79 -7.18
CA LEU A 344 8.91 13.65 -8.58
C LEU A 344 9.99 14.19 -9.51
N GLN A 345 10.71 13.28 -10.18
CA GLN A 345 11.79 13.62 -11.13
C GLN A 345 11.34 14.64 -12.19
N VAL A 346 10.10 14.52 -12.70
CA VAL A 346 9.49 15.43 -13.70
C VAL A 346 9.19 16.85 -13.17
N LEU A 347 9.13 17.02 -11.85
CA LEU A 347 8.97 18.33 -11.19
C LEU A 347 10.28 18.83 -10.55
N CYS A 348 11.27 17.95 -10.43
CA CYS A 348 12.58 18.21 -9.85
C CYS A 348 12.51 18.81 -8.44
N ARG A 349 11.51 18.38 -7.65
CA ARG A 349 11.26 18.75 -6.26
C ARG A 349 10.49 17.64 -5.55
N LYS A 350 10.35 17.77 -4.23
CA LYS A 350 9.40 16.98 -3.45
C LYS A 350 7.98 17.58 -3.50
N ILE A 351 6.99 16.69 -3.41
CA ILE A 351 5.57 16.96 -3.34
C ILE A 351 4.99 16.18 -2.15
N PRO A 352 4.28 16.83 -1.21
CA PRO A 352 3.54 16.13 -0.17
C PRO A 352 2.29 15.46 -0.74
N LEU A 353 1.96 14.27 -0.22
CA LEU A 353 0.63 13.68 -0.27
C LEU A 353 0.10 13.64 1.16
N SER A 354 -1.03 14.31 1.43
CA SER A 354 -1.67 14.36 2.74
C SER A 354 -2.81 13.35 2.85
N PHE A 355 -3.00 12.78 4.04
CA PHE A 355 -4.07 11.81 4.31
C PHE A 355 -5.46 12.46 4.12
N GLU A 356 -6.30 11.88 3.25
CA GLU A 356 -7.70 12.29 3.07
C GLU A 356 -8.63 11.44 3.96
N LYS A 357 -8.56 10.12 3.84
CA LYS A 357 -9.46 9.17 4.54
C LYS A 357 -9.03 7.71 4.37
N GLU A 358 -9.65 6.84 5.15
CA GLU A 358 -9.70 5.40 4.90
C GLU A 358 -10.67 5.08 3.76
N VAL A 359 -10.34 4.10 2.92
CA VAL A 359 -11.18 3.59 1.83
C VAL A 359 -11.03 2.07 1.70
N THR A 360 -12.11 1.39 1.31
CA THR A 360 -12.05 -0.02 0.91
C THR A 360 -12.18 -0.10 -0.61
N ILE A 361 -11.24 -0.76 -1.27
CA ILE A 361 -11.09 -0.87 -2.73
C ILE A 361 -11.05 -2.35 -3.17
N LEU A 362 -11.07 -2.60 -4.48
CA LEU A 362 -10.85 -3.95 -5.07
C LEU A 362 -11.63 -5.09 -4.37
N ASN A 363 -12.90 -4.85 -4.05
CA ASN A 363 -13.78 -5.80 -3.36
C ASN A 363 -13.21 -6.33 -2.02
N ASN A 364 -13.17 -5.43 -1.03
CA ASN A 364 -12.85 -5.64 0.40
C ASN A 364 -11.39 -5.37 0.84
N ILE A 365 -10.53 -4.73 0.04
CA ILE A 365 -9.14 -4.43 0.43
C ILE A 365 -9.03 -3.01 1.01
N ASP A 366 -8.70 -2.90 2.29
CA ASP A 366 -8.59 -1.61 2.99
C ASP A 366 -7.30 -0.87 2.64
N ALA A 367 -7.42 0.43 2.36
CA ALA A 367 -6.35 1.33 1.95
C ALA A 367 -6.51 2.73 2.57
N PHE A 368 -5.40 3.44 2.69
CA PHE A 368 -5.39 4.85 3.09
C PHE A 368 -5.27 5.73 1.85
N ARG A 369 -6.28 6.58 1.61
CA ARG A 369 -6.28 7.54 0.50
C ARG A 369 -5.50 8.79 0.89
N TYR A 370 -4.42 9.07 0.16
CA TYR A 370 -3.65 10.29 0.23
C TYR A 370 -3.85 11.14 -1.03
N ARG A 371 -3.75 12.47 -0.91
CA ARG A 371 -3.91 13.43 -2.02
C ARG A 371 -2.86 14.52 -2.01
N THR A 372 -2.50 15.05 -3.17
CA THR A 372 -1.74 16.30 -3.26
C THR A 372 -2.56 17.48 -2.72
N PRO A 373 -2.03 18.29 -1.77
CA PRO A 373 -2.68 19.51 -1.30
C PRO A 373 -2.99 20.49 -2.44
N LEU A 374 -4.15 21.17 -2.36
CA LEU A 374 -4.59 22.10 -3.41
C LEU A 374 -3.62 23.28 -3.61
N ASN A 375 -2.92 23.68 -2.53
CA ASN A 375 -1.97 24.79 -2.52
C ASN A 375 -0.53 24.39 -2.86
N VAL A 376 -0.28 23.15 -3.31
CA VAL A 376 1.08 22.66 -3.57
C VAL A 376 1.78 23.41 -4.72
N PHE A 377 1.02 23.95 -5.68
CA PHE A 377 1.50 24.80 -6.77
C PHE A 377 1.15 26.28 -6.58
N SER A 378 0.71 26.70 -5.38
CA SER A 378 0.34 28.10 -5.13
C SER A 378 1.55 29.02 -4.94
N SER A 379 1.35 30.31 -5.22
CA SER A 379 2.30 31.39 -4.96
C SER A 379 2.61 31.54 -3.46
N PRO A 380 3.75 32.13 -3.08
CA PRO A 380 4.16 32.25 -1.67
C PRO A 380 3.16 32.99 -0.79
N GLU A 381 2.38 33.91 -1.37
CA GLU A 381 1.27 34.63 -0.73
C GLU A 381 0.20 33.69 -0.14
N ASN A 382 -0.06 32.56 -0.82
CA ASN A 382 -1.06 31.54 -0.46
C ASN A 382 -0.43 30.30 0.19
N ASN A 383 0.88 30.09 0.01
CA ASN A 383 1.63 29.01 0.61
C ASN A 383 3.10 29.44 0.83
N PRO A 384 3.45 30.01 1.99
CA PRO A 384 4.80 30.50 2.26
C PRO A 384 5.90 29.45 2.13
N GLU A 385 5.59 28.16 2.29
CA GLU A 385 6.58 27.09 2.06
C GLU A 385 7.05 26.98 0.60
N ASN A 386 6.32 27.57 -0.35
CA ASN A 386 6.70 27.59 -1.75
C ASN A 386 7.66 28.74 -2.14
N GLU A 387 8.03 29.64 -1.21
CA GLU A 387 8.90 30.80 -1.46
C GLU A 387 10.21 30.43 -2.18
N CYS A 388 10.89 29.41 -1.69
CA CYS A 388 12.13 28.85 -2.24
C CYS A 388 12.07 28.41 -3.71
N TYR A 389 10.88 28.09 -4.24
CA TYR A 389 10.67 27.71 -5.64
C TYR A 389 10.40 28.93 -6.54
N CYS A 390 10.11 30.10 -5.97
CA CYS A 390 9.94 31.36 -6.70
C CYS A 390 11.25 32.12 -6.91
N HIS A 391 12.16 32.14 -5.93
CA HIS A 391 13.35 33.02 -5.88
C HIS A 391 14.37 32.91 -7.04
N ASN A 392 14.16 31.97 -7.98
CA ASN A 392 14.85 31.92 -9.27
C ASN A 392 14.40 33.02 -10.27
N THR A 393 13.34 33.77 -9.99
CA THR A 393 12.77 34.80 -10.87
C THR A 393 12.44 36.09 -10.11
N GLN A 394 12.57 37.25 -10.77
CA GLN A 394 12.32 38.57 -10.16
C GLN A 394 10.87 38.81 -9.70
N VAL A 395 9.94 38.00 -10.18
CA VAL A 395 8.52 38.00 -9.81
C VAL A 395 8.06 36.55 -9.75
N CYS A 396 7.26 36.16 -8.75
CA CYS A 396 6.68 34.83 -8.69
C CYS A 396 5.61 34.63 -9.79
N LEU A 397 5.46 33.39 -10.25
CA LEU A 397 4.32 33.02 -11.10
C LEU A 397 3.00 33.16 -10.30
N PRO A 398 1.86 33.35 -10.99
CA PRO A 398 0.55 33.12 -10.40
C PRO A 398 0.43 31.69 -9.86
N SER A 399 -0.43 31.49 -8.87
CA SER A 399 -0.72 30.15 -8.32
C SER A 399 -1.17 29.18 -9.42
N GLY A 400 -0.72 27.91 -9.35
CA GLY A 400 -1.12 26.81 -10.25
C GLY A 400 -0.01 26.23 -11.12
N VAL A 401 1.15 26.88 -11.21
CA VAL A 401 2.27 26.50 -12.08
C VAL A 401 3.62 26.61 -11.36
N ILE A 402 4.57 25.74 -11.71
CA ILE A 402 5.96 25.79 -11.21
C ILE A 402 6.92 26.07 -12.37
N ASN A 403 7.97 26.85 -12.11
CA ASN A 403 9.05 27.08 -13.08
C ASN A 403 10.11 25.96 -13.01
N ALA A 404 10.02 24.96 -13.89
CA ALA A 404 11.00 23.86 -13.96
C ALA A 404 12.19 24.14 -14.90
N THR A 405 12.33 25.37 -15.41
CA THR A 405 13.25 25.74 -16.50
C THR A 405 14.71 25.33 -16.27
N LYS A 406 15.21 25.40 -15.03
CA LYS A 406 16.61 25.03 -14.73
C LYS A 406 16.84 23.52 -14.87
N CYS A 407 15.88 22.70 -14.42
CA CYS A 407 15.96 21.25 -14.53
C CYS A 407 15.91 20.76 -15.99
N TYR A 408 15.05 21.37 -16.82
CA TYR A 408 14.94 21.07 -18.25
C TYR A 408 16.05 21.72 -19.11
N ASN A 409 17.27 21.82 -18.56
CA ASN A 409 18.47 22.36 -19.22
C ASN A 409 18.22 23.72 -19.91
N GLY A 410 17.42 24.60 -19.28
CA GLY A 410 17.08 25.93 -19.79
C GLY A 410 15.93 26.00 -20.78
N ALA A 411 15.21 24.91 -21.06
CA ALA A 411 13.94 24.95 -21.80
C ALA A 411 12.81 25.46 -20.88
N PRO A 412 11.92 26.36 -21.34
CA PRO A 412 10.95 27.05 -20.50
C PRO A 412 9.72 26.16 -20.18
N ILE A 413 9.95 25.06 -19.44
CA ILE A 413 8.92 24.08 -19.06
C ILE A 413 8.29 24.45 -17.71
N PHE A 414 6.96 24.43 -17.66
CA PHE A 414 6.17 24.85 -16.49
C PHE A 414 5.12 23.79 -16.13
N PRO A 415 5.39 22.87 -15.19
CA PRO A 415 4.40 21.88 -14.78
C PRO A 415 3.23 22.48 -13.99
N SER A 416 2.06 21.84 -14.09
CA SER A 416 0.84 22.14 -13.32
C SER A 416 0.02 20.88 -13.05
N PHE A 417 -1.12 21.00 -12.37
CA PHE A 417 -2.20 20.01 -12.50
C PHE A 417 -2.85 20.10 -13.90
N PRO A 418 -3.51 19.03 -14.37
CA PRO A 418 -4.33 19.06 -15.59
C PRO A 418 -5.39 20.16 -15.60
N HIS A 419 -5.61 20.75 -16.78
CA HIS A 419 -6.42 21.94 -17.04
C HIS A 419 -6.11 23.11 -16.09
N PHE A 420 -4.85 23.23 -15.64
CA PHE A 420 -4.44 24.22 -14.63
C PHE A 420 -5.29 24.20 -13.35
N PHE A 421 -5.75 23.02 -12.93
CA PHE A 421 -6.51 22.86 -11.69
C PHE A 421 -5.76 23.45 -10.46
N SER A 422 -6.55 24.01 -9.53
CA SER A 422 -6.13 24.91 -8.43
C SER A 422 -5.32 26.16 -8.80
N GLY A 423 -5.19 26.49 -10.10
CA GLY A 423 -4.50 27.68 -10.58
C GLY A 423 -5.35 28.96 -10.62
N ASP A 424 -4.65 30.09 -10.72
CA ASP A 424 -5.23 31.42 -10.94
C ASP A 424 -5.82 31.49 -12.36
N PRO A 425 -7.12 31.85 -12.53
CA PRO A 425 -7.74 32.02 -13.84
C PRO A 425 -6.98 32.94 -14.81
N LYS A 426 -6.11 33.84 -14.33
CA LYS A 426 -5.21 34.65 -15.17
C LYS A 426 -4.32 33.82 -16.10
N ILE A 427 -3.99 32.58 -15.74
CA ILE A 427 -3.15 31.67 -16.55
C ILE A 427 -3.90 31.20 -17.79
N TYR A 428 -5.17 30.80 -17.64
CA TYR A 428 -5.93 30.08 -18.68
C TYR A 428 -7.13 30.85 -19.28
N LYS A 429 -7.48 32.04 -18.75
CA LYS A 429 -8.58 32.88 -19.25
C LYS A 429 -8.51 33.25 -20.75
N ASP A 430 -7.30 33.30 -21.32
CA ASP A 430 -7.05 33.68 -22.72
C ASP A 430 -7.29 32.49 -23.66
N PHE A 431 -7.58 31.30 -23.10
CA PHE A 431 -7.95 30.09 -23.81
C PHE A 431 -9.46 29.80 -23.68
N ASP A 432 -9.99 29.01 -24.61
CA ASP A 432 -11.24 28.26 -24.49
C ASP A 432 -10.93 26.76 -24.55
N GLY A 433 -11.68 25.95 -23.80
CA GLY A 433 -11.49 24.49 -23.71
C GLY A 433 -10.75 23.99 -22.46
N ILE A 434 -10.16 24.89 -21.66
CA ILE A 434 -9.61 24.54 -20.33
C ILE A 434 -10.75 24.43 -19.30
N MET A 435 -10.92 23.25 -18.70
CA MET A 435 -12.02 22.91 -17.79
C MET A 435 -11.53 22.26 -16.47
N PRO A 436 -11.17 23.04 -15.44
CA PRO A 436 -10.67 22.49 -14.18
C PRO A 436 -11.72 21.65 -13.40
N SER A 437 -11.42 20.37 -13.14
CA SER A 437 -12.18 19.49 -12.21
C SER A 437 -11.25 18.89 -11.16
N ARG A 438 -11.69 18.81 -9.90
CA ARG A 438 -10.92 18.18 -8.82
C ARG A 438 -10.89 16.66 -8.97
N GLU A 439 -11.99 16.09 -9.40
CA GLU A 439 -12.27 14.67 -9.54
C GLU A 439 -11.38 14.06 -10.63
N LEU A 440 -11.27 14.78 -11.76
CA LEU A 440 -10.46 14.38 -12.91
C LEU A 440 -8.99 14.78 -12.78
N HIS A 441 -8.63 15.89 -12.12
CA HIS A 441 -7.29 16.48 -12.25
C HIS A 441 -6.45 16.50 -10.97
N GLN A 442 -7.03 16.25 -9.78
CA GLN A 442 -6.24 16.12 -8.55
C GLN A 442 -5.57 14.74 -8.47
N THR A 443 -4.28 14.71 -8.15
CA THR A 443 -3.52 13.48 -7.88
C THR A 443 -3.93 12.84 -6.56
N TYR A 444 -4.09 11.52 -6.55
CA TYR A 444 -4.35 10.72 -5.35
C TYR A 444 -3.72 9.33 -5.44
N ALA A 445 -3.45 8.72 -4.28
CA ALA A 445 -2.97 7.34 -4.16
C ALA A 445 -3.68 6.63 -2.99
N ASP A 446 -4.08 5.38 -3.20
CA ASP A 446 -4.67 4.49 -2.19
C ASP A 446 -3.61 3.48 -1.77
N ILE A 447 -3.10 3.61 -0.54
CA ILE A 447 -1.86 2.99 -0.10
C ILE A 447 -2.14 1.89 0.93
N HIS A 448 -1.47 0.74 0.79
CA HIS A 448 -1.66 -0.42 1.65
C HIS A 448 -1.24 -0.14 3.10
N PRO A 449 -2.10 -0.27 4.13
CA PRO A 449 -1.81 0.15 5.50
C PRO A 449 -0.58 -0.50 6.15
N ARG A 450 -0.38 -1.82 5.99
CA ARG A 450 0.81 -2.53 6.52
C ARG A 450 2.08 -2.31 5.68
N PHE A 451 2.01 -2.42 4.35
CA PHE A 451 3.20 -2.53 3.49
C PHE A 451 3.61 -1.24 2.77
N ALA A 452 2.74 -0.22 2.80
CA ALA A 452 3.01 1.11 2.28
C ALA A 452 3.45 1.22 0.80
N PHE A 453 2.99 0.32 -0.06
CA PHE A 453 2.97 0.52 -1.51
C PHE A 453 1.59 1.05 -1.95
N PRO A 454 1.49 1.83 -3.04
CA PRO A 454 0.21 2.21 -3.63
C PRO A 454 -0.44 1.00 -4.30
N ILE A 455 -1.69 0.70 -3.92
CA ILE A 455 -2.51 -0.35 -4.55
C ILE A 455 -3.20 0.22 -5.79
N SER A 456 -3.79 1.42 -5.65
CA SER A 456 -4.49 2.11 -6.73
C SER A 456 -4.28 3.61 -6.60
N GLY A 457 -4.74 4.39 -7.58
CA GLY A 457 -4.55 5.82 -7.64
C GLY A 457 -4.42 6.37 -9.05
N ALA A 458 -4.20 7.67 -9.12
CA ALA A 458 -3.94 8.39 -10.36
C ALA A 458 -2.92 9.50 -10.09
N SER A 459 -1.70 9.34 -10.62
CA SER A 459 -0.65 10.36 -10.61
C SER A 459 -0.81 11.25 -11.85
N ARG A 460 -1.17 12.52 -11.64
CA ARG A 460 -1.67 13.44 -12.67
C ARG A 460 -0.84 14.71 -12.74
N ILE A 461 -0.19 14.96 -13.88
CA ILE A 461 0.69 16.10 -14.11
C ILE A 461 0.48 16.63 -15.53
N GLN A 462 0.38 17.96 -15.68
CA GLN A 462 0.36 18.65 -16.96
C GLN A 462 1.72 19.28 -17.25
N ILE A 463 2.17 19.17 -18.50
CA ILE A 463 3.40 19.77 -19.01
C ILE A 463 3.00 20.95 -19.90
N ASN A 464 3.48 22.14 -19.56
CA ASN A 464 3.27 23.37 -20.30
C ASN A 464 4.60 24.01 -20.72
N ILE A 465 4.56 24.93 -21.67
CA ILE A 465 5.72 25.73 -22.09
C ILE A 465 5.38 27.23 -22.05
N ALA A 466 6.24 28.06 -21.46
CA ALA A 466 6.02 29.51 -21.47
C ALA A 466 6.58 30.16 -22.74
N VAL A 467 5.82 31.10 -23.30
CA VAL A 467 6.26 31.93 -24.42
C VAL A 467 7.25 32.99 -23.95
N HIS A 468 8.45 32.95 -24.51
CA HIS A 468 9.43 34.04 -24.43
C HIS A 468 9.65 34.63 -25.83
N LYS A 469 9.30 35.90 -26.02
CA LYS A 469 9.49 36.69 -27.25
C LYS A 469 10.93 37.19 -27.41
N GLY A 470 11.89 36.29 -27.20
CA GLY A 470 13.30 36.50 -27.54
C GLY A 470 13.49 36.75 -29.03
N SER A 471 14.74 37.03 -29.43
CA SER A 471 15.11 37.58 -30.75
C SER A 471 14.66 36.76 -31.96
N ILE A 472 14.31 35.48 -31.78
CA ILE A 472 13.80 34.58 -32.82
C ILE A 472 12.27 34.70 -32.96
N LEU A 473 11.52 34.70 -31.85
CA LEU A 473 10.06 34.53 -31.86
C LEU A 473 9.28 35.84 -31.86
N LYS A 474 9.94 36.99 -31.64
CA LYS A 474 9.31 38.31 -31.54
C LYS A 474 8.20 38.54 -32.57
N ASN A 475 8.53 38.39 -33.86
CA ASN A 475 7.63 38.65 -34.99
C ASN A 475 6.78 37.42 -35.41
N LYS A 476 6.88 36.29 -34.69
CA LYS A 476 6.11 35.06 -34.97
C LYS A 476 5.00 34.81 -33.96
N LEU A 477 4.90 35.64 -32.91
CA LEU A 477 3.98 35.48 -31.78
C LEU A 477 3.32 36.79 -31.35
N ASP A 478 3.15 37.77 -32.23
CA ASP A 478 2.75 39.14 -31.87
C ASP A 478 1.47 39.24 -31.00
N ARG A 479 0.41 38.49 -31.32
CA ARG A 479 -0.86 38.48 -30.55
C ARG A 479 -0.79 37.73 -29.19
N ILE A 480 0.05 36.70 -29.05
CA ILE A 480 0.26 36.02 -27.76
C ILE A 480 1.03 36.95 -26.81
N LYS A 481 0.83 36.87 -25.50
CA LYS A 481 1.51 37.74 -24.53
C LYS A 481 2.85 37.14 -24.11
N GLU A 482 3.77 38.01 -23.67
CA GLU A 482 4.99 37.54 -23.02
C GLU A 482 4.62 36.77 -21.74
N GLY A 483 5.22 35.59 -21.54
CA GLY A 483 4.90 34.74 -20.39
C GLY A 483 3.56 33.99 -20.47
N THR A 484 2.84 34.01 -21.60
CA THR A 484 1.68 33.10 -21.79
C THR A 484 2.17 31.64 -21.70
N ILE A 485 1.51 30.86 -20.85
CA ILE A 485 1.82 29.44 -20.63
C ILE A 485 0.93 28.60 -21.55
N LEU A 486 1.54 27.99 -22.56
CA LEU A 486 0.90 27.13 -23.55
C LEU A 486 0.85 25.68 -23.01
N PRO A 487 -0.33 25.07 -22.80
CA PRO A 487 -0.42 23.66 -22.48
C PRO A 487 0.03 22.78 -23.65
N LEU A 488 0.69 21.65 -23.35
CA LEU A 488 1.18 20.69 -24.36
C LEU A 488 0.47 19.35 -24.22
N ILE A 489 0.68 18.69 -23.09
CA ILE A 489 0.04 17.42 -22.72
C ILE A 489 -0.27 17.42 -21.23
N TRP A 490 -1.19 16.56 -20.82
CA TRP A 490 -1.17 16.03 -19.46
C TRP A 490 -1.08 14.51 -19.47
N ILE A 491 -0.56 13.96 -18.38
CA ILE A 491 -0.39 12.53 -18.19
C ILE A 491 -1.11 12.07 -16.93
N GLU A 492 -1.74 10.89 -17.01
CA GLU A 492 -2.22 10.12 -15.87
C GLU A 492 -1.44 8.80 -15.83
N ILE A 493 -0.83 8.47 -14.69
CA ILE A 493 -0.29 7.13 -14.44
C ILE A 493 -1.22 6.45 -13.42
N THR A 494 -1.81 5.31 -13.80
CA THR A 494 -2.62 4.46 -12.93
C THR A 494 -2.01 3.07 -12.76
N SER A 495 -2.52 2.31 -11.80
CA SER A 495 -2.36 0.85 -11.80
C SER A 495 -2.83 0.24 -13.13
N GLY A 496 -2.26 -0.91 -13.50
CA GLY A 496 -2.80 -1.76 -14.56
C GLY A 496 -4.09 -2.47 -14.15
N ASP A 497 -4.61 -3.27 -15.08
CA ASP A 497 -5.73 -4.17 -14.83
C ASP A 497 -5.22 -5.35 -13.98
N PHE A 498 -5.52 -5.35 -12.68
CA PHE A 498 -5.22 -6.49 -11.84
C PHE A 498 -6.14 -7.67 -12.17
N THR A 499 -5.55 -8.83 -12.43
CA THR A 499 -6.31 -10.08 -12.56
C THR A 499 -6.88 -10.53 -11.21
N ASP A 500 -7.90 -11.38 -11.20
CA ASP A 500 -8.49 -11.92 -9.98
C ASP A 500 -7.44 -12.58 -9.07
N GLU A 501 -6.47 -13.27 -9.67
CA GLU A 501 -5.27 -13.84 -9.01
C GLU A 501 -4.47 -12.79 -8.22
N ILE A 502 -4.29 -11.57 -8.75
CA ILE A 502 -3.58 -10.50 -8.04
C ILE A 502 -4.43 -9.98 -6.88
N ILE A 503 -5.74 -9.78 -7.11
CA ILE A 503 -6.67 -9.30 -6.09
C ILE A 503 -6.79 -10.32 -4.95
N GLU A 504 -6.83 -11.62 -5.26
CA GLU A 504 -6.81 -12.71 -4.29
C GLU A 504 -5.49 -12.76 -3.51
N ASN A 505 -4.33 -12.70 -4.18
CA ASN A 505 -3.04 -12.65 -3.50
C ASN A 505 -2.92 -11.42 -2.58
N LEU A 506 -3.42 -10.26 -2.99
CA LEU A 506 -3.43 -9.04 -2.19
C LEU A 506 -4.39 -9.15 -1.00
N TYR A 507 -5.58 -9.73 -1.20
CA TYR A 507 -6.56 -9.99 -0.15
C TYR A 507 -6.02 -10.99 0.89
N ILE A 508 -5.42 -12.10 0.46
CA ILE A 508 -4.75 -13.08 1.34
C ILE A 508 -3.58 -12.42 2.09
N SER A 509 -2.79 -11.57 1.43
CA SER A 509 -1.70 -10.83 2.08
C SER A 509 -2.21 -9.81 3.11
N THR A 510 -3.38 -9.22 2.89
CA THR A 510 -4.01 -8.26 3.81
C THR A 510 -4.67 -8.99 4.99
N PHE A 511 -5.66 -9.84 4.70
CA PHE A 511 -6.52 -10.48 5.69
C PHE A 511 -5.93 -11.74 6.30
N GLY A 512 -5.21 -12.56 5.52
CA GLY A 512 -4.55 -13.76 6.02
C GLY A 512 -3.49 -13.43 7.07
N LEU A 513 -2.63 -12.44 6.82
CA LEU A 513 -1.64 -11.99 7.82
C LEU A 513 -2.30 -11.33 9.04
N ASN A 514 -3.39 -10.58 8.87
CA ASN A 514 -4.18 -10.08 10.00
C ASN A 514 -4.77 -11.22 10.83
N ALA A 515 -5.39 -12.21 10.19
CA ALA A 515 -5.98 -13.37 10.84
C ALA A 515 -4.92 -14.21 11.58
N ILE A 516 -3.74 -14.41 10.98
CA ILE A 516 -2.60 -15.07 11.62
C ILE A 516 -2.11 -14.26 12.83
N GLN A 517 -1.97 -12.94 12.71
CA GLN A 517 -1.56 -12.07 13.81
C GLN A 517 -2.55 -12.13 14.98
N TYR A 518 -3.86 -12.10 14.71
CA TYR A 518 -4.89 -12.24 15.74
C TYR A 518 -4.94 -13.65 16.33
N ALA A 519 -4.82 -14.71 15.51
CA ALA A 519 -4.78 -16.09 15.98
C ALA A 519 -3.57 -16.34 16.91
N LEU A 520 -2.40 -15.77 16.59
CA LEU A 520 -1.23 -15.83 17.45
C LEU A 520 -1.41 -14.99 18.74
N LYS A 521 -1.95 -13.77 18.65
CA LYS A 521 -2.24 -12.91 19.82
C LYS A 521 -3.22 -13.57 20.79
N TYR A 522 -4.39 -14.00 20.33
CA TYR A 522 -5.41 -14.59 21.19
C TYR A 522 -5.11 -16.05 21.55
N GLY A 523 -4.48 -16.81 20.66
CA GLY A 523 -4.07 -18.20 20.90
C GLY A 523 -3.00 -18.33 21.98
N THR A 524 -1.97 -17.49 21.98
CA THR A 524 -0.95 -17.47 23.04
C THR A 524 -1.53 -17.07 24.39
N LEU A 525 -2.42 -16.07 24.43
CA LEU A 525 -3.18 -15.67 25.62
C LEU A 525 -4.04 -16.83 26.17
N PHE A 526 -4.81 -17.49 25.30
CA PHE A 526 -5.67 -18.61 25.69
C PHE A 526 -4.87 -19.83 26.17
N ALA A 527 -3.77 -20.16 25.49
CA ALA A 527 -2.85 -21.22 25.92
C ALA A 527 -2.18 -20.90 27.26
N CYS A 528 -1.83 -19.63 27.52
CA CYS A 528 -1.30 -19.17 28.80
C CYS A 528 -2.33 -19.35 29.94
N ILE A 529 -3.59 -18.94 29.71
CA ILE A 529 -4.67 -19.10 30.69
C ILE A 529 -4.98 -20.59 30.96
N ILE A 530 -5.06 -21.42 29.92
CA ILE A 530 -5.32 -22.86 30.07
C ILE A 530 -4.17 -23.56 30.79
N SER A 531 -2.92 -23.35 30.38
CA SER A 531 -1.76 -23.99 31.03
C SER A 531 -1.63 -23.56 32.49
N PHE A 532 -1.86 -22.28 32.81
CA PHE A 532 -1.95 -21.82 34.21
C PHE A 532 -3.06 -22.53 35.00
N ALA A 533 -4.28 -22.61 34.46
CA ALA A 533 -5.40 -23.28 35.11
C ALA A 533 -5.16 -24.79 35.31
N LEU A 534 -4.52 -25.46 34.35
CA LEU A 534 -4.12 -26.87 34.44
C LEU A 534 -3.01 -27.09 35.48
N ILE A 535 -2.02 -26.18 35.58
CA ILE A 535 -0.98 -26.22 36.62
C ILE A 535 -1.62 -26.07 38.00
N VAL A 536 -2.47 -25.05 38.22
CA VAL A 536 -3.16 -24.83 39.49
C VAL A 536 -4.06 -26.01 39.85
N GLY A 537 -4.84 -26.54 38.90
CA GLY A 537 -5.65 -27.74 39.07
C GLY A 537 -4.83 -29.00 39.36
N GLY A 538 -3.65 -29.14 38.76
CA GLY A 538 -2.72 -30.24 39.01
C GLY A 538 -2.13 -30.18 40.42
N PHE A 539 -1.67 -29.01 40.88
CA PHE A 539 -1.22 -28.80 42.26
C PHE A 539 -2.34 -28.98 43.30
N TYR A 540 -3.57 -28.55 42.98
CA TYR A 540 -4.74 -28.81 43.83
C TYR A 540 -5.03 -30.32 43.96
N ASN A 541 -5.03 -31.06 42.84
CA ASN A 541 -5.22 -32.51 42.86
C ASN A 541 -4.08 -33.25 43.59
N LEU A 542 -2.82 -32.83 43.43
CA LEU A 542 -1.70 -33.40 44.18
C LEU A 542 -1.81 -33.13 45.69
N THR A 543 -2.18 -31.92 46.10
CA THR A 543 -2.36 -31.60 47.52
C THR A 543 -3.58 -32.30 48.12
N GLN A 544 -4.67 -32.48 47.38
CA GLN A 544 -5.82 -33.29 47.79
C GLN A 544 -5.45 -34.78 47.93
N LYS A 545 -4.74 -35.38 46.97
CA LYS A 545 -4.23 -36.76 47.07
C LYS A 545 -3.30 -36.93 48.28
N ARG A 546 -2.35 -36.01 48.49
CA ARG A 546 -1.45 -36.03 49.65
C ARG A 546 -2.22 -35.95 50.98
N ARG A 547 -3.27 -35.13 51.07
CA ARG A 547 -4.19 -35.10 52.24
C ARG A 547 -4.90 -36.42 52.46
N GLN A 548 -5.41 -37.07 51.40
CA GLN A 548 -6.06 -38.38 51.50
C GLN A 548 -5.09 -39.49 51.94
N HIS A 549 -3.88 -39.54 51.39
CA HIS A 549 -2.85 -40.49 51.84
C HIS A 549 -2.42 -40.23 53.29
N ALA A 550 -2.29 -38.98 53.72
CA ALA A 550 -1.98 -38.63 55.11
C ALA A 550 -3.09 -39.06 56.08
N LEU A 551 -4.36 -38.85 55.72
CA LEU A 551 -5.51 -39.32 56.50
C LEU A 551 -5.54 -40.86 56.58
N SER A 552 -5.40 -41.55 55.45
CA SER A 552 -5.33 -43.02 55.38
C SER A 552 -4.21 -43.58 56.28
N LYS A 553 -3.01 -43.02 56.20
CA LYS A 553 -1.84 -43.43 57.00
C LYS A 553 -2.01 -43.15 58.51
N THR A 554 -2.82 -42.14 58.88
CA THR A 554 -3.22 -41.87 60.26
C THR A 554 -4.28 -42.85 60.76
N TYR A 555 -5.31 -43.14 59.97
CA TYR A 555 -6.29 -44.19 60.28
C TYR A 555 -5.63 -45.56 60.44
N LEU A 556 -4.68 -45.92 59.56
CA LEU A 556 -3.95 -47.18 59.64
C LEU A 556 -3.09 -47.29 60.92
N ARG A 557 -2.56 -46.16 61.43
CA ARG A 557 -1.85 -46.11 62.73
C ARG A 557 -2.79 -46.24 63.92
N LEU A 558 -4.02 -45.74 63.82
CA LEU A 558 -5.05 -45.89 64.86
C LEU A 558 -5.70 -47.29 64.86
N ALA A 559 -5.65 -47.99 63.74
CA ALA A 559 -6.21 -49.34 63.57
C ALA A 559 -5.29 -50.48 64.07
N ILE A 560 -4.08 -50.18 64.56
CA ILE A 560 -3.18 -51.16 65.20
C ILE A 560 -3.35 -51.03 66.72
N PRO A 561 -3.96 -52.02 67.42
CA PRO A 561 -4.10 -51.96 68.87
C PRO A 561 -2.74 -52.18 69.55
N ASN A 562 -2.39 -51.32 70.51
CA ASN A 562 -1.28 -51.58 71.43
C ASN A 562 -1.68 -52.67 72.46
N GLY A 563 -1.79 -53.90 71.99
CA GLY A 563 -2.13 -55.09 72.79
C GLY A 563 -0.93 -56.02 73.00
N LEU A 564 -0.79 -56.53 74.23
CA LEU A 564 0.20 -57.52 74.66
C LEU A 564 1.68 -57.18 74.39
N ASN A 565 2.30 -56.49 75.35
CA ASN A 565 3.61 -56.94 75.85
C ASN A 565 3.85 -56.51 77.31
N ARG A 566 3.25 -57.24 78.25
CA ARG A 566 3.43 -57.02 79.69
C ARG A 566 3.43 -58.32 80.52
N CYS A 567 4.42 -59.18 80.28
CA CYS A 567 4.82 -60.25 81.20
C CYS A 567 6.32 -60.19 81.42
N LYS A 568 6.78 -59.88 82.66
CA LYS A 568 8.20 -59.72 82.97
C LYS A 568 8.61 -60.50 84.22
N LYS A 569 9.25 -61.66 83.98
CA LYS A 569 10.21 -62.41 84.82
C LYS A 569 10.03 -62.43 86.36
N SER A 570 9.74 -63.63 86.85
CA SER A 570 10.19 -64.24 88.12
C SER A 570 10.11 -65.76 87.89
N ARG A 571 11.04 -66.64 88.29
CA ARG A 571 12.14 -66.59 89.26
C ARG A 571 13.30 -67.54 88.80
N ASN A 572 14.44 -67.51 89.51
CA ASN A 572 15.59 -68.46 89.61
C ASN A 572 15.82 -69.52 88.48
N GLN A 573 16.99 -69.66 87.83
CA GLN A 573 18.31 -70.10 88.35
C GLN A 573 18.31 -71.42 89.15
N THR A 574 18.76 -72.51 88.51
CA THR A 574 19.98 -73.27 88.88
C THR A 574 20.42 -74.20 87.72
N ASN A 575 21.70 -74.58 87.68
CA ASN A 575 22.26 -75.50 86.68
C ASN A 575 22.06 -76.97 87.10
N HIS A 576 22.01 -77.91 86.14
CA HIS A 576 23.10 -78.89 85.94
C HIS A 576 22.89 -79.79 84.69
N PHE A 577 24.01 -80.09 84.02
CA PHE A 577 24.36 -81.31 83.28
C PHE A 577 23.27 -82.37 82.98
N GLN A 578 23.16 -82.83 81.72
CA GLN A 578 23.93 -84.00 81.23
C GLN A 578 23.83 -84.22 79.70
N LEU A 579 24.89 -84.83 79.14
CA LEU A 579 25.01 -85.57 77.87
C LEU A 579 24.30 -85.02 76.61
#